data_AF-A0AA34YYE6-F1
#
_entry.id   AF-A0AA34YYE6-F1
#
_cell.length_a   1.000
_cell.length_b   1.000
_cell.length_c   1.000
_cell.angle_alpha   90.00
_cell.angle_beta   90.00
_cell.angle_gamma   90.00
#
_symmetry.space_group_name_H-M   'P 1'
#
loop_
_entity.id
_entity.type
_entity.pdbx_description
1 polymer ?
#
loop_
_entity_poly.entity_id
_entity_poly.type
_entity_poly.pdbx_seq_one_letter_code
_entity_poly.pdbx_strand_id
1 'polypeptide(L)'
;MTAFAITVDVLAASIHSKTGFISVMSEIEGLLQSATALNICGIPDSIDLDGFPERCSQTIHLASVVGEAQEMNLIPDSLRQFVDDVVLTGKRFDAEGDTNAWCYGFKLGTERGLANWSGV
;
A
#
# COMPACT_ATOMS: atom_id res chain seq x y z
N MET A 1 1.16 -5.79 -12.62
CA MET A 1 2.02 -4.60 -12.37
C MET A 1 2.94 -4.95 -11.20
N THR A 2 4.15 -4.39 -11.07
CA THR A 2 4.94 -4.65 -9.84
C THR A 2 4.45 -3.73 -8.72
N ALA A 3 4.56 -4.15 -7.46
CA ALA A 3 4.17 -3.31 -6.32
C ALA A 3 4.82 -1.91 -6.40
N PHE A 4 6.11 -1.87 -6.73
CA PHE A 4 6.90 -0.64 -6.86
C PHE A 4 6.52 0.27 -8.04
N ALA A 5 5.71 -0.21 -8.99
CA ALA A 5 5.17 0.62 -10.07
C ALA A 5 3.94 1.42 -9.63
N ILE A 6 3.32 1.09 -8.49
CA ILE A 6 2.18 1.82 -7.94
C ILE A 6 2.71 2.96 -7.09
N THR A 7 2.80 4.16 -7.67
CA THR A 7 3.26 5.36 -6.97
C THR A 7 2.08 6.28 -6.59
N VAL A 8 2.35 7.29 -5.77
CA VAL A 8 1.37 8.34 -5.44
C VAL A 8 0.90 9.06 -6.71
N ASP A 9 1.80 9.32 -7.67
CA ASP A 9 1.45 9.94 -8.95
C ASP A 9 0.50 9.07 -9.78
N VAL A 10 0.72 7.75 -9.80
CA VAL A 10 -0.19 6.80 -10.46
C VAL A 10 -1.55 6.83 -9.79
N LEU A 11 -1.58 6.85 -8.45
CA LEU A 11 -2.82 6.92 -7.67
C LEU A 11 -3.57 8.23 -7.96
N ALA A 12 -2.87 9.37 -7.91
CA ALA A 12 -3.39 10.70 -8.20
C ALA A 12 -3.93 10.80 -9.63
N ALA A 13 -3.21 10.29 -10.63
CA ALA A 13 -3.69 10.26 -12.01
C ALA A 13 -4.96 9.39 -12.15
N SER A 14 -5.04 8.29 -11.39
CA SER A 14 -6.16 7.36 -11.48
C SER A 14 -7.47 7.91 -10.90
N ILE A 15 -7.45 8.90 -9.99
CA ILE A 15 -8.68 9.46 -9.37
C ILE A 15 -9.63 10.08 -10.42
N HIS A 16 -9.07 10.55 -11.55
CA HIS A 16 -9.83 11.14 -12.64
C HIS A 16 -10.62 10.11 -13.46
N SER A 17 -10.40 8.81 -13.24
CA SER A 17 -11.13 7.70 -13.85
C SER A 17 -11.55 6.71 -12.77
N LYS A 18 -12.84 6.64 -12.43
CA LYS A 18 -13.34 5.72 -11.39
C LYS A 18 -12.92 4.27 -11.63
N THR A 19 -12.99 3.81 -12.88
CA THR A 19 -12.55 2.45 -13.26
C THR A 19 -11.04 2.30 -13.15
N GLY A 20 -10.27 3.33 -13.48
CA GLY A 20 -8.82 3.36 -13.32
C GLY A 20 -8.42 3.25 -11.84
N PHE A 21 -9.04 4.07 -10.98
CA PHE A 21 -8.80 4.04 -9.54
C PHE A 21 -9.15 2.67 -8.93
N ILE A 22 -10.33 2.14 -9.25
CA ILE A 22 -10.76 0.81 -8.78
C ILE A 22 -9.74 -0.26 -9.22
N SER A 23 -9.27 -0.19 -10.48
CA SER A 23 -8.25 -1.12 -10.98
C SER A 23 -6.94 -1.05 -10.17
N VAL A 24 -6.48 0.15 -9.81
CA VAL A 24 -5.28 0.32 -8.97
C VAL A 24 -5.50 -0.26 -7.58
N MET A 25 -6.64 0.05 -6.94
CA MET A 25 -6.96 -0.46 -5.60
C MET A 25 -7.05 -2.00 -5.59
N SER A 26 -7.69 -2.58 -6.61
CA SER A 26 -7.77 -4.04 -6.77
C SER A 26 -6.41 -4.69 -7.01
N GLU A 27 -5.48 -4.04 -7.72
CA GLU A 27 -4.12 -4.55 -7.84
C GLU A 27 -3.39 -4.53 -6.49
N ILE A 28 -3.51 -3.44 -5.72
CA ILE A 28 -2.92 -3.35 -4.36
C ILE A 28 -3.50 -4.47 -3.48
N GLU A 29 -4.82 -4.63 -3.45
CA GLU A 29 -5.50 -5.66 -2.68
C GLU A 29 -5.04 -7.06 -3.09
N GLY A 30 -4.97 -7.33 -4.40
CA GLY A 30 -4.53 -8.62 -4.94
C GLY A 30 -3.08 -8.95 -4.59
N LEU A 31 -2.18 -7.96 -4.60
CA LEU A 31 -0.79 -8.12 -4.18
C LEU A 31 -0.69 -8.46 -2.69
N LEU A 32 -1.44 -7.75 -1.83
CA LEU A 32 -1.47 -8.02 -0.39
C LEU A 32 -2.03 -9.41 -0.09
N GLN A 33 -3.17 -9.79 -0.69
CA GLN A 33 -3.77 -11.11 -0.51
C GLN A 33 -2.84 -12.23 -0.99
N SER A 34 -2.14 -12.02 -2.10
CA SER A 34 -1.14 -12.97 -2.60
C SER A 34 0.01 -13.12 -1.63
N ALA A 35 0.55 -12.01 -1.11
CA ALA A 35 1.64 -12.02 -0.14
C ALA A 35 1.23 -12.73 1.16
N THR A 36 0.04 -12.44 1.67
CA THR A 36 -0.55 -13.14 2.83
C THR A 36 -0.68 -14.64 2.57
N ALA A 37 -1.24 -15.04 1.43
CA ALA A 37 -1.41 -16.45 1.09
C ALA A 37 -0.06 -17.19 1.01
N LEU A 38 0.96 -16.57 0.42
CA LEU A 38 2.32 -17.13 0.37
C LEU A 38 2.93 -17.30 1.76
N ASN A 39 2.74 -16.33 2.66
CA ASN A 39 3.17 -16.42 4.05
C ASN A 39 2.48 -17.58 4.78
N ILE A 40 1.15 -17.68 4.68
CA ILE A 40 0.36 -18.77 5.30
C ILE A 40 0.80 -20.14 4.79
N CYS A 41 1.08 -20.24 3.49
CA CYS A 41 1.53 -21.48 2.86
C CYS A 41 2.99 -21.82 3.19
N GLY A 42 3.73 -20.96 3.91
CA GLY A 42 5.14 -21.16 4.23
C GLY A 42 6.04 -21.13 2.99
N ILE A 43 5.62 -20.44 1.92
CA ILE A 43 6.44 -20.31 0.71
C ILE A 43 7.62 -19.40 1.06
N PRO A 44 8.88 -19.85 0.84
CA PRO A 44 10.06 -19.03 1.11
C PRO A 44 9.96 -17.68 0.41
N ASP A 45 10.43 -16.63 1.08
CA ASP A 45 10.53 -15.30 0.48
C ASP A 45 11.94 -15.03 0.00
N SER A 46 12.07 -14.20 -1.03
CA SER A 46 13.34 -13.55 -1.35
C SER A 46 13.68 -12.54 -0.26
N ILE A 47 14.97 -12.29 -0.07
CA ILE A 47 15.48 -11.23 0.79
C ILE A 47 15.96 -10.08 -0.10
N ASP A 48 15.51 -8.87 0.19
CA ASP A 48 15.94 -7.67 -0.51
C ASP A 48 17.36 -7.23 -0.10
N LEU A 49 17.84 -6.14 -0.71
CA LEU A 49 19.19 -5.63 -0.48
C LEU A 49 19.45 -5.19 0.97
N ASP A 50 18.39 -4.85 1.70
CA ASP A 50 18.43 -4.37 3.08
C ASP A 50 18.23 -5.50 4.10
N GLY A 51 18.08 -6.75 3.64
CA GLY A 51 17.91 -7.91 4.49
C GLY A 51 16.45 -8.19 4.89
N PHE A 52 15.48 -7.50 4.27
CA PHE A 52 14.06 -7.70 4.55
C PHE A 52 13.43 -8.72 3.60
N PRO A 53 12.42 -9.47 4.05
CA PRO A 53 11.58 -10.25 3.15
C PRO A 53 10.99 -9.34 2.07
N GLU A 54 11.14 -9.71 0.80
CA GLU A 54 10.68 -8.90 -0.34
C GLU A 54 9.19 -8.57 -0.23
N ARG A 55 8.36 -9.51 0.26
CA ARG A 55 6.94 -9.27 0.51
C ARG A 55 6.69 -8.16 1.53
N CYS A 56 7.53 -8.06 2.56
CA CYS A 56 7.46 -6.95 3.52
C CYS A 56 7.86 -5.63 2.87
N SER A 57 8.92 -5.63 2.07
CA SER A 57 9.41 -4.43 1.34
C SER A 57 8.35 -3.88 0.38
N GLN A 58 7.72 -4.77 -0.41
CA GLN A 58 6.61 -4.44 -1.30
C GLN A 58 5.40 -3.92 -0.51
N THR A 59 5.05 -4.55 0.61
CA THR A 59 3.94 -4.12 1.46
C THR A 59 4.19 -2.73 2.07
N ILE A 60 5.41 -2.46 2.55
CA ILE A 60 5.81 -1.16 3.08
C ILE A 60 5.64 -0.08 2.00
N HIS A 61 6.09 -0.37 0.78
CA HIS A 61 5.94 0.57 -0.34
C HIS A 61 4.48 0.90 -0.63
N LEU A 62 3.64 -0.12 -0.81
CA LEU A 62 2.21 0.05 -1.10
C LEU A 62 1.50 0.83 0.03
N ALA A 63 1.76 0.45 1.27
CA ALA A 63 1.20 1.12 2.44
C ALA A 63 1.63 2.59 2.50
N SER A 64 2.90 2.89 2.20
CA SER A 64 3.42 4.25 2.14
C SER A 64 2.73 5.09 1.07
N VAL A 65 2.49 4.53 -0.11
CA VAL A 65 1.80 5.22 -1.20
C VAL A 65 0.36 5.55 -0.83
N VAL A 66 -0.35 4.59 -0.22
CA VAL A 66 -1.73 4.80 0.26
C VAL A 66 -1.78 5.83 1.39
N GLY A 67 -0.89 5.72 2.38
CA GLY A 67 -0.81 6.66 3.50
C GLY A 67 -0.50 8.09 3.06
N GLU A 68 0.44 8.26 2.13
CA GLU A 68 0.79 9.57 1.56
C GLU A 68 -0.37 10.19 0.79
N ALA A 69 -1.03 9.41 -0.10
CA ALA A 69 -2.17 9.91 -0.87
C ALA A 69 -3.36 10.29 0.03
N GLN A 70 -3.58 9.54 1.12
CA GLN A 70 -4.63 9.83 2.08
C GLN A 70 -4.34 11.11 2.87
N GLU A 71 -3.12 11.26 3.37
CA GLU A 71 -2.71 12.47 4.10
C GLU A 71 -2.75 13.72 3.21
N MET A 72 -2.35 13.57 1.94
CA MET A 72 -2.42 14.65 0.96
C MET A 72 -3.84 15.00 0.52
N ASN A 73 -4.86 14.33 1.06
CA ASN A 73 -6.27 14.51 0.68
C ASN A 73 -6.53 14.33 -0.82
N LEU A 74 -5.80 13.42 -1.49
CA LEU A 74 -5.93 13.18 -2.93
C LEU A 74 -7.14 12.32 -3.28
N ILE A 75 -7.66 11.55 -2.32
CA ILE A 75 -8.73 10.57 -2.54
C ILE A 75 -10.10 11.24 -2.32
N PRO A 76 -10.95 11.36 -3.35
CA PRO A 76 -12.31 11.87 -3.19
C PRO A 76 -13.18 10.94 -2.35
N ASP A 77 -14.12 11.49 -1.59
CA ASP A 77 -15.04 10.72 -0.73
C ASP A 77 -15.75 9.57 -1.46
N SER A 78 -16.15 9.79 -2.71
CA SER A 78 -16.83 8.77 -3.52
C SER A 78 -15.99 7.53 -3.85
N LEU A 79 -14.69 7.59 -3.62
CA LEU A 79 -13.73 6.50 -3.84
C LEU A 79 -13.15 5.96 -2.53
N ARG A 80 -13.51 6.56 -1.38
CA ARG A 80 -12.90 6.29 -0.09
C ARG A 80 -13.04 4.84 0.37
N GLN A 81 -14.20 4.23 0.10
CA GLN A 81 -14.46 2.83 0.47
C GLN A 81 -13.40 1.86 -0.07
N PHE A 82 -12.90 2.07 -1.30
CA PHE A 82 -11.91 1.18 -1.90
C PHE A 82 -10.55 1.28 -1.21
N VAL A 83 -10.23 2.46 -0.69
CA VAL A 83 -9.02 2.68 0.10
C VAL A 83 -9.17 2.04 1.48
N ASP A 84 -10.33 2.21 2.11
CA ASP A 84 -10.60 1.61 3.42
C ASP A 84 -10.54 0.07 3.36
N ASP A 85 -11.02 -0.54 2.26
CA ASP A 85 -10.91 -1.97 2.00
C ASP A 85 -9.45 -2.43 1.85
N VAL A 86 -8.64 -1.68 1.09
CA VAL A 86 -7.19 -1.92 0.98
C VAL A 86 -6.49 -1.79 2.33
N VAL A 87 -6.82 -0.77 3.12
CA VAL A 87 -6.28 -0.57 4.48
C VAL A 87 -6.64 -1.73 5.40
N LEU A 88 -7.86 -2.24 5.31
CA LEU A 88 -8.29 -3.41 6.08
C LEU A 88 -7.50 -4.65 5.67
N THR A 89 -7.31 -4.88 4.37
CA THR A 89 -6.51 -5.99 3.84
C THR A 89 -5.05 -5.90 4.28
N GLY A 90 -4.46 -4.71 4.25
CA GLY A 90 -3.09 -4.48 4.72
C GLY A 90 -2.91 -4.73 6.22
N LYS A 91 -3.88 -4.31 7.05
CA LYS A 91 -3.89 -4.64 8.49
C LYS A 91 -3.99 -6.13 8.76
N ARG A 92 -4.72 -6.89 7.91
CA ARG A 92 -4.77 -8.35 8.00
C ARG A 92 -3.43 -8.99 7.64
N PHE A 93 -2.73 -8.48 6.62
CA PHE A 93 -1.38 -8.94 6.29
C PHE A 93 -0.44 -8.85 7.50
N ASP A 94 -0.42 -7.71 8.21
CA ASP A 94 0.38 -7.55 9.43
C ASP A 94 0.01 -8.57 10.51
N ALA A 95 -1.30 -8.74 10.76
CA ALA A 95 -1.79 -9.64 11.80
C ALA A 95 -1.52 -11.13 11.49
N GLU A 96 -1.63 -11.54 10.23
CA GLU A 96 -1.47 -12.94 9.82
C GLU A 96 0.00 -13.33 9.59
N GLY A 97 0.84 -12.37 9.19
CA GLY A 97 2.27 -12.56 8.96
C GLY A 97 3.15 -12.34 10.20
N ASP A 98 2.57 -12.00 11.36
CA ASP A 98 3.28 -11.55 12.57
C ASP A 98 4.35 -10.48 12.24
N THR A 99 3.91 -9.47 11.47
CA THR A 99 4.76 -8.40 10.95
C THR A 99 4.11 -7.03 11.18
N ASN A 100 4.87 -5.96 10.99
CA ASN A 100 4.39 -4.58 11.10
C ASN A 100 4.59 -3.79 9.80
N ALA A 101 4.84 -4.48 8.69
CA ALA A 101 5.19 -3.88 7.40
C ALA A 101 4.16 -2.87 6.90
N TRP A 102 2.86 -3.21 6.96
CA TRP A 102 1.80 -2.32 6.53
C TRP A 102 1.69 -1.10 7.44
N CYS A 103 1.57 -1.30 8.75
CA CYS A 103 1.43 -0.20 9.71
C CYS A 103 2.64 0.75 9.67
N TYR A 104 3.85 0.20 9.55
CA TYR A 104 5.08 0.98 9.40
C TYR A 104 5.09 1.78 8.09
N GLY A 105 4.84 1.12 6.96
CA GLY A 105 4.81 1.79 5.66
C GLY A 105 3.73 2.87 5.58
N PHE A 106 2.53 2.59 6.09
CA PHE A 106 1.43 3.55 6.13
C PHE A 106 1.81 4.80 6.92
N LYS A 107 2.43 4.62 8.10
CA LYS A 107 2.94 5.72 8.91
C LYS A 107 3.98 6.55 8.15
N LEU A 108 4.96 5.91 7.50
CA LEU A 108 5.95 6.62 6.69
C LEU A 108 5.29 7.45 5.57
N GLY A 109 4.27 6.88 4.92
CA GLY A 109 3.47 7.57 3.92
C GLY A 109 2.81 8.83 4.47
N THR A 110 2.12 8.71 5.61
CA THR A 110 1.49 9.86 6.26
C THR A 110 2.50 10.94 6.66
N GLU A 111 3.68 10.55 7.17
CA GLU A 111 4.74 11.51 7.51
C GLU A 111 5.26 12.27 6.28
N ARG A 112 5.40 11.60 5.13
CA ARG A 112 5.75 12.25 3.85
C ARG A 112 4.66 13.17 3.35
N GLY A 113 3.41 12.75 3.41
CA GLY A 113 2.26 13.58 3.04
C GLY A 113 2.19 14.86 3.87
N LEU A 114 2.41 14.76 5.18
CA LEU A 114 2.52 15.91 6.08
C LEU A 114 3.69 16.83 5.72
N ALA A 115 4.86 16.28 5.42
CA ALA A 115 6.04 17.05 5.02
C ALA A 115 5.75 17.89 3.76
N ASN A 116 5.13 17.28 2.74
CA ASN A 116 4.70 17.96 1.51
C ASN A 116 3.75 19.14 1.78
N TRP A 117 2.86 19.03 2.78
CA TRP A 117 1.97 20.12 3.19
C TRP A 117 2.71 21.24 3.93
N SER A 118 3.73 20.89 4.71
CA SER A 118 4.51 21.85 5.50
C SER A 118 5.51 22.68 4.70
N GLY A 119 5.69 22.40 3.40
CA GLY A 119 6.61 23.14 2.52
C GLY A 119 8.09 22.98 2.87
N VAL A 120 8.44 21.86 3.53
CA VAL A 120 9.83 21.47 3.82
C VAL A 120 10.38 20.62 2.69
#